data_AF-A0AAV2II97-F1
#
_entry.id   AF-A0AAV2II97-F1
#
_cell.length_a   1.000
_cell.length_b   1.000
_cell.length_c   1.000
_cell.angle_alpha   90.00
_cell.angle_beta   90.00
_cell.angle_gamma   90.00
#
_symmetry.space_group_name_H-M   'P 1'
#
loop_
_entity.id
_entity.type
_entity.pdbx_description
1 polymer ?
#
loop_
_entity_poly.entity_id
_entity_poly.type
_entity_poly.pdbx_seq_one_letter_code
_entity_poly.pdbx_strand_id
1 'polypeptide(L)'
;MNTFLSWQDQVEALIYVNIVVSLMIIAFFAIGPISVFWVMLSELFPHSARGTGLNIAILCTMLGFFSHCYIFPLLLSKLHSYTFFVFCGVDLLMAIFVYFYVPETKNKTFAEIAKSWAPVKSLENPLALSTSYKHETTFRQMDSTVYNHEQTDGQNTQF
;
A
#
# COMPACT_ATOMS: atom_id res chain seq x y z
N MET A 1 -27.87 -38.71 -32.40
CA MET A 1 -27.16 -37.47 -32.79
C MET A 1 -27.33 -36.34 -31.75
N ASN A 2 -27.71 -36.67 -30.51
CA ASN A 2 -28.24 -35.72 -29.52
C ASN A 2 -27.35 -35.66 -28.26
N THR A 3 -26.49 -36.66 -28.06
CA THR A 3 -25.54 -36.72 -26.93
C THR A 3 -24.33 -35.80 -27.10
N PHE A 4 -23.93 -35.48 -28.33
CA PHE A 4 -22.81 -34.55 -28.59
C PHE A 4 -23.15 -33.10 -28.20
N LEU A 5 -24.41 -32.67 -28.45
CA LEU A 5 -24.88 -31.33 -28.08
C LEU A 5 -24.98 -31.15 -26.56
N SER A 6 -25.43 -32.15 -25.82
CA SER A 6 -25.47 -32.07 -24.35
C SER A 6 -24.07 -32.01 -23.72
N TRP A 7 -23.05 -32.59 -24.35
CA TRP A 7 -21.66 -32.47 -23.88
C TRP A 7 -21.08 -31.08 -24.16
N GLN A 8 -21.41 -30.49 -25.31
CA GLN A 8 -21.03 -29.12 -25.66
C GLN A 8 -21.64 -28.11 -24.68
N ASP A 9 -22.93 -28.24 -24.34
CA ASP A 9 -23.61 -27.36 -23.37
C ASP A 9 -22.99 -27.46 -21.97
N GLN A 10 -22.53 -28.65 -21.55
CA GLN A 10 -21.88 -28.85 -20.25
C GLN A 10 -20.50 -28.18 -20.21
N VAL A 11 -19.69 -28.26 -21.28
CA VAL A 11 -18.38 -27.59 -21.32
C VAL A 11 -18.51 -26.08 -21.43
N GLU A 12 -19.48 -25.58 -22.20
CA GLU A 12 -19.79 -24.14 -22.29
C GLU A 12 -20.19 -23.60 -20.92
N ALA A 13 -21.14 -24.25 -20.23
CA ALA A 13 -21.55 -23.86 -18.89
C ALA A 13 -20.39 -23.87 -17.88
N LEU A 14 -19.50 -24.87 -17.93
CA LEU A 14 -18.32 -24.93 -17.06
C LEU A 14 -17.30 -23.83 -17.35
N ILE A 15 -17.17 -23.39 -18.60
CA ILE A 15 -16.31 -22.26 -18.99
C ILE A 15 -16.87 -20.96 -18.43
N TYR A 16 -18.17 -20.69 -18.60
CA TYR A 16 -18.81 -19.49 -18.04
C TYR A 16 -18.69 -19.45 -16.52
N VAL A 17 -18.91 -20.57 -15.84
CA VAL A 17 -18.73 -20.68 -14.38
C VAL A 17 -17.28 -20.39 -13.97
N ASN A 18 -16.28 -20.96 -14.67
CA ASN A 18 -14.87 -20.69 -14.38
C ASN A 18 -14.50 -19.20 -14.53
N ILE A 19 -14.99 -18.56 -15.59
CA ILE A 19 -14.75 -17.14 -15.83
C ILE A 19 -15.35 -16.30 -14.69
N VAL A 20 -16.61 -16.57 -14.34
CA VAL A 20 -17.29 -15.84 -13.24
C VAL A 20 -16.56 -16.03 -11.92
N VAL A 21 -16.19 -17.26 -11.57
CA VAL A 21 -15.47 -17.55 -10.31
C VAL A 21 -14.09 -16.89 -10.28
N SER A 22 -13.37 -16.91 -11.39
CA SER A 22 -12.05 -16.26 -11.49
C SER A 22 -12.16 -14.75 -11.31
N LEU A 23 -13.15 -14.12 -11.95
CA LEU A 23 -13.41 -12.69 -11.81
C LEU A 23 -13.80 -12.31 -10.37
N MET A 24 -14.61 -13.13 -9.70
CA MET A 24 -14.95 -12.91 -8.29
C MET A 24 -13.71 -12.99 -7.40
N ILE A 25 -12.86 -14.01 -7.57
CA ILE A 25 -11.60 -14.15 -6.83
C ILE A 25 -10.70 -12.92 -7.02
N ILE A 26 -10.54 -12.46 -8.26
CA ILE A 26 -9.70 -11.29 -8.56
C ILE A 26 -10.29 -10.03 -7.90
N ALA A 27 -11.62 -9.84 -7.96
CA ALA A 27 -12.28 -8.71 -7.32
C ALA A 27 -12.10 -8.71 -5.79
N PHE A 28 -12.23 -9.87 -5.13
CA PHE A 28 -11.96 -9.98 -3.69
C PHE A 28 -10.49 -9.71 -3.36
N PHE A 29 -9.56 -10.19 -4.18
CA PHE A 29 -8.13 -9.97 -3.95
C PHE A 29 -7.71 -8.51 -4.14
N ALA A 30 -8.35 -7.80 -5.07
CA ALA A 30 -8.14 -6.37 -5.28
C ALA A 30 -8.60 -5.53 -4.08
N ILE A 31 -9.76 -5.85 -3.50
CA ILE A 31 -10.35 -5.09 -2.38
C ILE A 31 -9.69 -5.44 -1.03
N GLY A 32 -9.29 -6.70 -0.84
CA GLY A 32 -8.76 -7.16 0.44
C GLY A 32 -7.26 -6.84 0.61
N PRO A 33 -6.38 -7.81 0.35
CA PRO A 33 -4.96 -7.72 0.73
C PRO A 33 -4.22 -6.59 0.03
N ILE A 34 -4.50 -6.35 -1.26
CA ILE A 34 -3.78 -5.32 -2.03
C ILE A 34 -4.14 -3.94 -1.53
N SER A 35 -5.44 -3.61 -1.45
CA SER A 35 -5.89 -2.28 -0.99
C SER A 35 -5.43 -1.99 0.44
N VAL A 36 -5.58 -2.95 1.35
CA VAL A 36 -5.18 -2.77 2.76
C VAL A 36 -3.67 -2.52 2.88
N PHE A 37 -2.84 -3.24 2.13
CA PHE A 37 -1.38 -3.03 2.15
C PHE A 37 -1.00 -1.60 1.76
N TRP A 38 -1.57 -1.06 0.67
CA TRP A 38 -1.25 0.30 0.20
C TRP A 38 -1.74 1.38 1.17
N VAL A 39 -2.90 1.17 1.80
CA VAL A 39 -3.42 2.09 2.82
C VAL A 39 -2.51 2.10 4.05
N MET A 40 -2.17 0.92 4.58
CA MET A 40 -1.24 0.77 5.71
C MET A 40 0.12 1.40 5.42
N LEU A 41 0.65 1.20 4.20
CA LEU A 41 1.91 1.80 3.78
C LEU A 41 1.83 3.34 3.77
N SER A 42 0.68 3.88 3.35
CA SER A 42 0.46 5.33 3.36
C SER A 42 0.33 5.90 4.77
N GLU A 43 -0.14 5.11 5.74
CA GLU A 43 -0.27 5.48 7.16
C GLU A 43 1.05 5.31 7.93
N LEU A 44 1.99 4.52 7.42
CA LEU A 44 3.28 4.31 8.08
C LEU A 44 4.19 5.54 8.01
N PHE A 45 4.01 6.40 7.00
CA PHE A 45 4.89 7.54 6.75
C PHE A 45 4.29 8.90 7.16
N PRO A 46 5.01 9.74 7.91
CA PRO A 46 4.58 11.10 8.23
C PRO A 46 4.56 11.98 6.98
N HIS A 47 3.69 13.00 6.97
CA HIS A 47 3.41 13.86 5.79
C HIS A 47 4.69 14.41 5.12
N SER A 48 5.71 14.76 5.91
CA SER A 48 6.99 15.30 5.42
C SER A 48 7.89 14.25 4.71
N ALA A 49 7.80 12.97 5.07
CA ALA A 49 8.64 11.89 4.52
C ALA A 49 7.86 10.93 3.59
N ARG A 50 6.55 11.15 3.42
CA ARG A 50 5.65 10.25 2.69
C ARG A 50 6.10 10.01 1.24
N GLY A 51 6.52 11.06 0.52
CA GLY A 51 6.97 10.92 -0.86
C GLY A 51 8.18 9.99 -1.00
N THR A 52 9.24 10.25 -0.24
CA THR A 52 10.47 9.44 -0.29
C THR A 52 10.24 8.02 0.25
N GLY A 53 9.53 7.88 1.37
CA GLY A 53 9.23 6.58 1.97
C GLY A 53 8.41 5.66 1.06
N LEU A 54 7.36 6.21 0.42
CA LEU A 54 6.55 5.46 -0.55
C LEU A 54 7.38 5.03 -1.75
N ASN A 55 8.25 5.89 -2.29
CA ASN A 55 9.09 5.53 -3.44
C ASN A 55 10.03 4.36 -3.13
N ILE A 56 10.68 4.36 -1.96
CA ILE A 56 11.53 3.22 -1.54
C ILE A 56 10.69 1.95 -1.41
N ALA A 57 9.52 2.03 -0.79
CA ALA A 57 8.64 0.87 -0.63
C ALA A 57 8.16 0.30 -1.96
N ILE A 58 7.83 1.16 -2.93
CA ILE A 58 7.47 0.77 -4.30
C ILE A 58 8.67 0.08 -4.98
N LEU A 59 9.88 0.62 -4.85
CA LEU A 59 11.09 0.00 -5.40
C LEU A 59 11.32 -1.40 -4.80
N CYS A 60 11.20 -1.56 -3.48
CA CYS A 60 11.30 -2.88 -2.83
C CYS A 60 10.24 -3.86 -3.34
N THR A 61 8.99 -3.40 -3.50
CA THR A 61 7.88 -4.22 -4.01
C THR A 61 8.14 -4.64 -5.46
N MET A 62 8.63 -3.72 -6.30
CA MET A 62 9.01 -4.00 -7.69
C MET A 62 10.15 -5.02 -7.78
N LEU A 63 11.18 -4.90 -6.94
CA LEU A 63 12.26 -5.88 -6.85
C LEU A 63 11.76 -7.26 -6.42
N GLY A 64 10.79 -7.30 -5.51
CA GLY A 64 10.12 -8.54 -5.09
C GLY A 64 9.41 -9.22 -6.26
N PHE A 65 8.61 -8.49 -7.03
CA PHE A 65 7.93 -9.04 -8.21
C PHE A 65 8.90 -9.46 -9.31
N PHE A 66 9.95 -8.68 -9.55
CA PHE A 66 11.00 -9.06 -10.49
C PHE A 66 11.67 -10.37 -10.10
N SER A 67 12.01 -10.52 -8.82
CA SER A 67 12.61 -11.74 -8.28
C SER A 67 11.68 -12.94 -8.46
N HIS A 68 10.38 -12.78 -8.20
CA HIS A 68 9.38 -13.85 -8.44
C HIS A 68 9.31 -14.23 -9.93
N CYS A 69 9.21 -13.25 -10.83
CA CYS A 69 9.16 -13.49 -12.27
C CYS A 69 10.42 -14.21 -12.79
N TYR A 70 11.59 -14.00 -12.18
CA TYR A 70 12.83 -14.66 -12.57
C TYR A 70 13.00 -16.06 -11.95
N ILE A 71 12.71 -16.18 -10.64
CA ILE A 71 12.91 -17.43 -9.89
C ILE A 71 11.87 -18.49 -10.29
N PHE A 72 10.64 -18.07 -10.58
CA PHE A 72 9.55 -18.99 -10.93
C PHE A 72 9.83 -19.87 -12.16
N PRO A 73 10.22 -19.35 -13.34
CA PRO A 73 10.55 -20.19 -14.50
C PRO A 73 11.79 -21.05 -14.27
N LEU A 74 12.77 -20.55 -13.50
CA LEU A 74 13.98 -21.29 -13.15
C LEU A 74 13.67 -22.51 -12.27
N LEU A 75 12.79 -22.36 -11.28
CA LEU A 75 12.35 -23.46 -10.43
C LEU A 75 11.44 -24.43 -11.16
N LEU A 76 10.52 -23.92 -12.00
CA LEU A 76 9.66 -24.76 -12.84
C LEU A 76 10.50 -25.74 -13.66
N SER A 77 11.57 -25.26 -14.29
CA SER A 77 12.44 -26.07 -15.14
C SER A 77 13.19 -27.18 -14.38
N LYS A 78 13.35 -27.06 -13.05
CA LYS A 78 14.10 -28.03 -12.22
C LYS A 78 13.20 -28.97 -11.42
N LEU A 79 12.09 -28.47 -10.88
CA LEU A 79 11.31 -29.16 -9.85
C LEU A 79 9.84 -29.41 -10.24
N HIS A 80 9.36 -28.84 -11.36
CA HIS A 80 7.98 -28.90 -11.84
C HIS A 80 6.93 -28.81 -10.71
N SER A 81 6.42 -29.94 -10.20
CA SER A 81 5.40 -30.00 -9.14
C SER A 81 5.86 -29.54 -7.76
N TYR A 82 7.14 -29.68 -7.41
CA TYR A 82 7.63 -29.29 -6.08
C TYR A 82 7.92 -27.80 -5.93
N THR A 83 7.93 -27.06 -7.04
CA THR A 83 8.14 -25.60 -7.07
C THR A 83 7.17 -24.85 -6.17
N PHE A 84 5.90 -25.26 -6.15
CA PHE A 84 4.86 -24.63 -5.34
C PHE A 84 5.14 -24.74 -3.83
N PHE A 85 5.62 -25.90 -3.36
CA PHE A 85 5.95 -26.10 -1.95
C PHE A 85 7.13 -25.24 -1.50
N VAL A 86 8.11 -25.03 -2.37
CA VAL A 86 9.27 -24.17 -2.07
C VAL A 86 8.85 -22.71 -1.91
N PHE A 87 8.04 -22.19 -2.83
CA PHE A 87 7.50 -20.83 -2.73
C PHE A 87 6.58 -20.67 -1.52
N CYS A 88 5.68 -21.62 -1.30
CA CYS A 88 4.80 -21.61 -0.12
C CYS A 88 5.61 -21.60 1.20
N GLY A 89 6.71 -22.35 1.28
CA GLY A 89 7.60 -22.33 2.44
C GLY A 89 8.29 -20.97 2.65
N VAL A 90 8.77 -20.34 1.57
CA VAL A 90 9.39 -19.01 1.62
C VAL A 90 8.37 -17.93 2.01
N ASP A 91 7.17 -17.98 1.43
CA ASP A 91 6.07 -17.05 1.74
C ASP A 91 5.60 -17.20 3.19
N LEU A 92 5.52 -18.43 3.69
CA LEU A 92 5.18 -18.69 5.09
C LEU A 92 6.25 -18.13 6.04
N LEU A 93 7.53 -18.29 5.69
CA LEU A 93 8.64 -17.78 6.49
C LEU A 93 8.66 -16.25 6.51
N MET A 94 8.35 -15.62 5.37
CA MET A 94 8.12 -14.18 5.27
C MET A 94 6.92 -13.74 6.12
N ALA A 95 5.79 -14.46 6.05
CA ALA A 95 4.60 -14.13 6.83
C ALA A 95 4.87 -14.22 8.35
N ILE A 96 5.62 -15.24 8.79
CA ILE A 96 6.06 -15.38 10.18
C ILE A 96 6.96 -14.22 10.57
N PHE A 97 7.94 -13.87 9.72
CA PHE A 97 8.82 -12.74 9.97
C PHE A 97 8.03 -11.44 10.13
N VAL A 98 7.10 -11.17 9.20
CA VAL A 98 6.21 -10.00 9.28
C VAL A 98 5.39 -10.03 10.56
N TYR A 99 4.82 -11.17 10.95
CA TYR A 99 4.03 -11.28 12.18
C TYR A 99 4.83 -10.96 13.45
N PHE A 100 6.11 -11.35 13.52
CA PHE A 100 6.95 -11.06 14.69
C PHE A 100 7.61 -9.67 14.65
N TYR A 101 8.06 -9.20 13.47
CA TYR A 101 8.83 -7.96 13.32
C TYR A 101 7.99 -6.74 12.98
N VAL A 102 6.78 -6.92 12.45
CA VAL A 102 5.81 -5.83 12.30
C VAL A 102 4.89 -5.90 13.51
N PRO A 103 5.23 -5.23 14.64
CA PRO A 103 4.26 -5.06 15.71
C PRO A 103 3.04 -4.37 15.09
N GLU A 104 1.85 -4.93 15.32
CA GLU A 104 0.60 -4.32 14.83
C GLU A 104 0.60 -2.83 15.20
N THR A 105 0.75 -1.98 14.17
CA THR A 105 0.57 -0.53 14.29
C THR A 105 -0.91 -0.16 14.37
N LYS A 106 -1.80 -1.16 14.48
CA LYS A 106 -3.22 -0.96 14.74
C LYS A 106 -3.37 -0.48 16.19
N ASN A 107 -3.75 0.79 16.33
CA ASN A 107 -4.12 1.52 17.57
C ASN A 107 -3.08 2.45 18.22
N LYS A 108 -1.95 2.78 17.57
CA LYS A 108 -1.14 3.92 18.03
C LYS A 108 -1.29 5.12 17.10
N THR A 109 -1.87 6.19 17.62
CA THR A 109 -2.05 7.45 16.90
C THR A 109 -0.68 8.08 16.59
N PHE A 110 -0.57 8.68 15.40
CA PHE A 110 0.60 9.42 14.91
C PHE A 110 1.24 10.37 15.94
N ALA A 111 0.46 10.87 16.90
CA ALA A 111 0.90 11.75 17.97
C ALA A 111 1.93 11.11 18.92
N GLU A 112 1.87 9.80 19.20
CA GLU A 112 2.85 9.14 20.09
C GLU A 112 4.18 8.86 19.39
N ILE A 113 4.13 8.47 18.10
CA ILE A 113 5.35 8.17 17.32
C ILE A 113 6.10 9.47 17.02
N ALA A 114 5.42 10.55 16.62
CA ALA A 114 6.07 11.85 16.44
C ALA A 114 6.74 12.38 17.72
N LYS A 115 6.16 12.08 18.90
CA LYS A 115 6.73 12.45 20.21
C LYS A 115 7.96 11.63 20.59
N SER A 116 8.04 10.38 20.14
CA SER A 116 9.19 9.49 20.36
C SER A 116 10.37 9.77 19.42
N TRP A 117 10.11 10.33 18.24
CA TRP A 117 11.14 10.62 17.23
C TRP A 117 11.61 12.08 17.22
N ALA A 118 11.02 12.93 18.05
CA ALA A 118 11.59 14.24 18.33
C ALA A 118 12.98 14.05 18.98
N PRO A 119 14.06 14.64 18.44
CA PRO A 119 15.35 14.58 19.11
C PRO A 119 15.19 15.11 20.53
N VAL A 120 15.59 14.31 21.53
CA VAL A 120 15.51 14.66 22.97
C VAL A 120 16.10 16.06 23.25
N LYS A 121 17.05 16.50 22.40
CA LYS A 121 17.64 17.85 22.39
C LYS A 121 16.64 19.00 22.21
N SER A 122 15.53 18.80 21.49
CA SER A 122 14.47 19.81 21.30
C SER A 122 13.50 19.89 22.48
N LEU A 123 13.41 18.84 23.30
CA LEU A 123 12.62 18.86 24.54
C LEU A 123 13.37 19.54 25.69
N GLU A 124 14.70 19.56 25.63
CA GLU A 124 15.55 20.24 26.61
C GLU A 124 15.52 21.76 26.47
N ASN A 125 15.26 22.28 25.26
CA ASN A 125 15.14 23.71 24.98
C ASN A 125 13.69 24.10 24.61
N PRO A 126 12.88 24.60 25.56
CA PRO A 126 11.47 24.95 25.31
C PRO A 126 11.27 26.04 24.24
N LEU A 127 12.30 26.83 23.93
CA LEU A 127 12.23 27.85 22.88
C LEU A 127 12.26 27.26 21.47
N ALA A 128 12.93 26.12 21.28
CA ALA A 128 13.00 25.45 19.98
C ALA A 128 11.63 24.91 19.56
N LEU A 129 10.86 24.34 20.50
CA LEU A 129 9.49 23.88 20.26
C LEU A 129 8.54 25.02 19.92
N SER A 130 8.63 26.15 20.62
CA SER A 130 7.81 27.32 20.30
C SER A 130 8.13 27.91 18.93
N THR A 131 9.39 27.84 18.49
CA THR A 131 9.83 28.38 17.20
C THR A 131 9.39 27.48 16.05
N SER A 132 9.56 26.16 16.17
CA SER A 132 9.10 25.19 15.17
C SER A 132 7.57 25.17 15.06
N TYR A 133 6.85 25.22 16.19
CA TYR A 133 5.39 25.29 16.19
C TYR A 133 4.87 26.59 15.56
N LYS A 134 5.49 27.73 15.89
CA LYS A 134 5.10 29.04 15.33
C LYS A 134 5.33 29.09 13.82
N HIS A 135 6.46 28.56 13.34
CA HIS A 135 6.80 28.52 11.93
C HIS A 135 5.82 27.65 11.12
N GLU A 136 5.39 26.51 11.67
CA GLU A 136 4.40 25.63 11.03
C GLU A 136 2.99 26.27 10.98
N THR A 137 2.57 26.98 12.04
CA THR A 137 1.30 27.73 12.04
C THR A 137 1.32 28.94 11.09
N THR A 138 2.46 29.66 11.00
CA THR A 138 2.58 30.81 10.09
C THR A 138 2.54 30.39 8.62
N PHE A 139 3.20 29.28 8.27
CA PHE A 139 3.15 28.75 6.90
C PHE A 139 1.73 28.34 6.50
N ARG A 140 1.00 27.67 7.41
CA ARG A 140 -0.42 27.32 7.17
C ARG A 140 -1.33 28.53 7.05
N GLN A 141 -1.10 29.59 7.83
CA GLN A 141 -1.85 30.83 7.67
C GLN A 141 -1.55 31.53 6.34
N MET A 142 -0.30 31.52 5.86
CA MET A 142 0.06 32.09 4.56
C MET A 142 -0.63 31.36 3.40
N ASP A 143 -0.63 30.02 3.38
CA ASP A 143 -1.33 29.25 2.34
C ASP A 143 -2.84 29.54 2.36
N SER A 144 -3.43 29.68 3.54
CA SER A 144 -4.85 30.02 3.70
C SER A 144 -5.18 31.43 3.22
N THR A 145 -4.30 32.41 3.46
CA THR A 145 -4.48 33.79 3.00
C THR A 145 -4.31 33.93 1.50
N VAL A 146 -3.35 33.21 0.90
CA VAL A 146 -3.15 33.16 -0.56
C VAL A 146 -4.35 32.52 -1.25
N TYR A 147 -4.87 31.40 -0.72
CA TYR A 147 -6.08 30.75 -1.24
C TYR A 147 -7.31 31.66 -1.20
N ASN A 148 -7.53 32.38 -0.09
CA ASN A 148 -8.64 33.33 0.02
C ASN A 148 -8.50 34.54 -0.91
N HIS A 149 -7.26 34.99 -1.18
CA HIS A 149 -7.00 36.11 -2.09
C HIS A 149 -7.31 35.76 -3.56
N GLU A 150 -6.96 34.55 -4.00
CA GLU A 150 -7.30 34.05 -5.35
C GLU A 150 -8.81 33.94 -5.58
N GLN A 151 -9.57 33.62 -4.52
CA GLN A 151 -11.03 33.47 -4.61
C GLN A 151 -11.75 34.82 -4.75
N THR A 152 -11.22 35.88 -4.14
CA THR A 152 -11.74 37.25 -4.30
C THR A 152 -11.46 37.85 -5.69
N ASP A 153 -10.34 37.51 -6.34
CA ASP A 153 -10.04 37.99 -7.69
C ASP A 153 -10.86 37.27 -8.78
N GLY A 154 -11.16 35.98 -8.58
CA GLY A 154 -12.03 35.21 -9.49
C GLY A 154 -13.51 35.61 -9.44
N GLN A 155 -14.00 36.16 -8.33
CA GLN A 155 -15.39 36.63 -8.23
C GLN A 155 -15.61 38.04 -8.80
N ASN A 156 -14.57 38.86 -8.90
CA ASN A 156 -14.67 40.26 -9.39
C ASN A 156 -14.51 40.40 -10.91
N THR A 157 -14.28 39.31 -11.64
CA THR A 157 -14.09 39.30 -13.11
C THR A 157 -15.29 38.75 -13.90
N GLN A 158 -16.42 38.50 -13.23
CA GLN A 158 -17.69 38.03 -13.84
C GLN A 158 -18.79 39.13 -13.90
N PHE A 159 -18.40 40.40 -13.91
CA PHE A 159 -19.31 41.53 -14.17
C PHE A 159 -18.74 42.46 -15.25
#